data_AF-A0A6G1EKX1-F1
#
_entry.id   AF-A0A6G1EKX1-F1
#
_cell.length_a   1.000
_cell.length_b   1.000
_cell.length_c   1.000
_cell.angle_alpha   90.00
_cell.angle_beta   90.00
_cell.angle_gamma   90.00
#
_symmetry.space_group_name_H-M   'P 1'
#
loop_
_entity.id
_entity.type
_entity.pdbx_description
1 polymer ?
#
loop_
_entity_poly.entity_id
_entity_poly.type
_entity_poly.pdbx_seq_one_letter_code
_entity_poly.pdbx_strand_id
1 'polypeptide(L)'
;VPQLQRSELERACEDFSNIVASHPYYTVYKGTLSSGVEITVVSTTIKSSKDWSKHSEDSFRKKIDSLSRINHKNFINLLGFCEEEEPFMRVMVFEYAPNGTLYENLHDEGFDHIDWRGRMRIIMGVAYCIQHMHELNPAKVHPDLHSSAIFLSEDSAAKIILECIQSDPMRRPSISEITTMLRETIAISPDAATPRLSPLWWAELEVLSPVEAR
;
A
#
# COMPACT_ATOMS: atom_id res chain seq x y z
N VAL A 1 -8.39 13.86 -10.24
CA VAL A 1 -7.95 12.74 -11.11
C VAL A 1 -9.02 12.47 -12.15
N PRO A 2 -8.68 12.00 -13.37
CA PRO A 2 -9.65 11.75 -14.44
C PRO A 2 -10.58 10.56 -14.14
N GLN A 3 -11.80 10.62 -14.69
CA GLN A 3 -12.67 9.46 -14.85
C GLN A 3 -12.28 8.73 -16.13
N LEU A 4 -11.95 7.45 -16.01
CA LEU A 4 -11.56 6.57 -17.11
C LEU A 4 -12.78 5.80 -17.62
N GLN A 5 -12.78 5.48 -18.91
CA GLN A 5 -13.84 4.65 -19.49
C GLN A 5 -13.61 3.18 -19.15
N ARG A 6 -14.69 2.45 -18.91
CA ARG A 6 -14.62 1.00 -18.70
C ARG A 6 -13.88 0.27 -19.81
N SER A 7 -14.16 0.59 -21.07
CA SER A 7 -13.52 -0.03 -22.24
C SER A 7 -12.00 0.18 -22.27
N GLU A 8 -11.53 1.31 -21.73
CA GLU A 8 -10.10 1.58 -21.57
C GLU A 8 -9.48 0.65 -20.53
N LEU A 9 -10.16 0.41 -19.40
CA LEU A 9 -9.71 -0.48 -18.34
C LEU A 9 -9.80 -1.96 -18.71
N GLU A 10 -10.84 -2.37 -19.45
CA GLU A 10 -10.95 -3.72 -20.00
C GLU A 10 -9.75 -4.03 -20.88
N ARG A 11 -9.40 -3.12 -21.80
CA ARG A 11 -8.21 -3.28 -22.63
C ARG A 11 -6.91 -3.25 -21.81
N ALA A 12 -6.80 -2.35 -20.83
CA ALA A 12 -5.59 -2.20 -20.03
C ALA A 12 -5.33 -3.42 -19.12
N CYS A 13 -6.39 -4.07 -18.61
CA CYS A 13 -6.31 -5.18 -17.66
C CYS A 13 -6.56 -6.55 -18.32
N GLU A 14 -6.54 -6.63 -19.65
CA GLU A 14 -6.83 -7.87 -20.41
C GLU A 14 -8.14 -8.53 -19.93
N ASP A 15 -9.23 -7.76 -19.98
CA ASP A 15 -10.57 -8.14 -19.50
C ASP A 15 -10.61 -8.54 -18.01
N PHE A 16 -9.78 -7.86 -17.20
CA PHE A 16 -9.63 -8.12 -15.76
C PHE A 16 -9.19 -9.56 -15.45
N SER A 17 -8.31 -10.12 -16.28
CA SER A 17 -7.80 -11.49 -16.10
C SER A 17 -6.57 -11.56 -15.20
N ASN A 18 -5.74 -10.51 -15.16
CA ASN A 18 -4.49 -10.48 -14.40
C ASN A 18 -4.73 -10.07 -12.93
N ILE A 19 -5.18 -11.02 -12.11
CA ILE A 19 -5.46 -10.81 -10.69
C ILE A 19 -4.15 -10.81 -9.88
N VAL A 20 -3.86 -9.70 -9.22
CA VAL A 20 -2.74 -9.56 -8.28
C VAL A 20 -3.13 -10.06 -6.90
N ALA A 21 -4.33 -9.68 -6.43
CA ALA A 21 -4.85 -10.10 -5.13
C ALA A 21 -6.37 -10.10 -5.13
N SER A 22 -6.96 -11.00 -4.34
CA SER A 22 -8.41 -11.09 -4.14
C SER A 22 -8.75 -10.98 -2.66
N HIS A 23 -9.62 -10.02 -2.34
CA HIS A 23 -10.13 -9.79 -0.99
C HIS A 23 -11.66 -9.91 -0.99
N PRO A 24 -12.30 -10.11 0.17
CA PRO A 24 -13.77 -10.29 0.22
C PRO A 24 -14.57 -9.15 -0.41
N TYR A 25 -14.06 -7.91 -0.37
CA TYR A 25 -14.78 -6.71 -0.82
C TYR A 25 -14.24 -6.09 -2.11
N TYR A 26 -13.03 -6.49 -2.53
CA TYR A 26 -12.39 -5.95 -3.72
C TYR A 26 -11.40 -6.93 -4.34
N THR A 27 -11.19 -6.79 -5.63
CA THR A 27 -10.18 -7.51 -6.39
C THR A 27 -9.19 -6.51 -6.96
N VAL A 28 -7.90 -6.85 -6.89
CA VAL A 28 -6.80 -6.06 -7.41
C VAL A 28 -6.30 -6.70 -8.69
N TYR A 29 -6.27 -5.94 -9.77
CA TYR A 29 -5.78 -6.36 -11.07
C TYR A 29 -4.56 -5.55 -11.48
N LYS A 30 -3.65 -6.18 -12.22
CA LYS A 30 -2.58 -5.48 -12.92
C LYS A 30 -3.06 -5.12 -14.33
N GLY A 31 -2.66 -3.95 -14.80
CA GLY A 31 -2.87 -3.56 -16.18
C GLY A 31 -1.80 -2.62 -16.71
N THR A 32 -1.90 -2.30 -18.00
CA THR A 32 -1.03 -1.34 -18.67
C THR A 32 -1.89 -0.44 -19.56
N LEU A 33 -1.89 0.86 -19.26
CA LEU A 33 -2.60 1.85 -20.09
C LEU A 33 -1.99 1.92 -21.49
N SER A 34 -2.74 2.43 -22.47
CA SER A 34 -2.20 2.61 -23.83
C SER A 34 -1.03 3.59 -23.95
N SER A 35 -0.78 4.38 -22.90
CA SER A 35 0.42 5.21 -22.75
C SER A 35 1.67 4.41 -22.39
N GLY A 36 1.55 3.13 -22.05
CA GLY A 36 2.62 2.28 -21.52
C GLY A 36 2.77 2.34 -20.00
N VAL A 37 1.96 3.14 -19.30
CA VAL A 37 2.00 3.24 -17.84
C VAL A 37 1.38 1.98 -17.22
N GLU A 38 2.15 1.25 -16.40
CA GLU A 38 1.64 0.14 -15.60
C GLU A 38 0.78 0.65 -14.44
N ILE A 39 -0.35 -0.02 -14.22
CA ILE A 39 -1.37 0.38 -13.25
C ILE A 39 -1.83 -0.78 -12.38
N THR A 40 -2.24 -0.43 -11.18
CA THR A 40 -2.97 -1.30 -10.26
C THR A 40 -4.43 -0.88 -10.24
N VAL A 41 -5.34 -1.80 -10.53
CA VAL A 41 -6.77 -1.54 -10.60
C VAL A 41 -7.49 -2.23 -9.45
N VAL A 42 -8.07 -1.45 -8.54
CA VAL A 42 -8.83 -1.95 -7.39
C VAL A 42 -10.32 -1.85 -7.71
N SER A 43 -10.97 -2.98 -7.95
CA SER A 43 -12.40 -3.07 -8.26
C SER A 43 -13.17 -3.62 -7.07
N THR A 44 -14.38 -3.08 -6.81
CA THR A 44 -15.32 -3.76 -5.91
C THR A 44 -15.72 -5.15 -6.43
N THR A 45 -16.04 -6.07 -5.51
CA THR A 45 -16.64 -7.36 -5.84
C THR A 45 -18.16 -7.28 -6.06
N ILE A 46 -18.79 -6.15 -5.74
CA ILE A 46 -20.23 -5.91 -5.94
C ILE A 46 -20.50 -5.76 -7.44
N LYS A 47 -21.44 -6.56 -7.98
CA LYS A 47 -21.75 -6.63 -9.42
C LYS A 47 -23.06 -5.93 -9.82
N SER A 48 -23.76 -5.32 -8.87
CA SER A 48 -25.10 -4.78 -9.06
C SER A 48 -25.27 -3.51 -8.24
N SER A 49 -25.87 -2.49 -8.85
CA SER A 49 -26.20 -1.23 -8.19
C SER A 49 -27.19 -1.41 -7.03
N LYS A 50 -28.00 -2.48 -7.05
CA LYS A 50 -28.94 -2.80 -5.95
C LYS A 50 -28.23 -3.18 -4.65
N ASP A 51 -27.05 -3.78 -4.77
CA ASP A 51 -26.24 -4.22 -3.62
C ASP A 51 -25.21 -3.14 -3.22
N TRP A 52 -25.16 -2.04 -3.98
CA TRP A 52 -24.31 -0.90 -3.71
C TRP A 52 -25.04 0.14 -2.85
N SER A 53 -24.77 0.08 -1.54
CA SER A 53 -25.40 1.00 -0.59
C SER A 53 -24.96 2.46 -0.80
N LYS A 54 -25.80 3.41 -0.39
CA LYS A 54 -25.44 4.83 -0.33
C LYS A 54 -24.15 5.08 0.48
N HIS A 55 -23.97 4.32 1.56
CA HIS A 55 -22.76 4.40 2.39
C HIS A 55 -21.50 3.96 1.61
N SER A 56 -21.63 2.94 0.77
CA SER A 56 -20.54 2.46 -0.11
C SER A 56 -20.17 3.54 -1.14
N GLU A 57 -21.18 4.17 -1.77
CA GLU A 57 -20.97 5.27 -2.71
C GLU A 57 -20.29 6.47 -2.03
N ASP A 58 -20.81 6.92 -0.88
CA ASP A 58 -20.22 8.03 -0.12
C ASP A 58 -18.75 7.73 0.28
N SER A 59 -18.47 6.49 0.68
CA SER A 59 -17.11 6.06 1.04
C SER A 59 -16.18 6.02 -0.16
N PHE A 60 -16.65 5.54 -1.32
CA PHE A 60 -15.92 5.53 -2.58
C PHE A 60 -15.55 6.95 -3.02
N ARG A 61 -16.53 7.87 -3.03
CA ARG A 61 -16.32 9.27 -3.40
C ARG A 61 -15.39 10.01 -2.44
N LYS A 62 -15.56 9.81 -1.13
CA LYS A 62 -14.67 10.40 -0.11
C LYS A 62 -13.23 9.91 -0.26
N LYS A 63 -13.03 8.63 -0.57
CA LYS A 63 -11.70 8.07 -0.82
C LYS A 63 -11.07 8.68 -2.07
N ILE A 64 -11.81 8.83 -3.17
CA ILE A 64 -11.31 9.52 -4.38
C ILE A 64 -10.93 10.97 -4.08
N ASP A 65 -11.82 11.75 -3.46
CA ASP A 65 -11.53 13.15 -3.11
C ASP A 65 -10.30 13.26 -2.21
N SER A 66 -10.20 12.41 -1.20
CA SER A 66 -9.03 12.33 -0.35
C SER A 66 -7.79 12.02 -1.18
N LEU A 67 -7.69 10.84 -1.79
CA LEU A 67 -6.48 10.35 -2.43
C LEU A 67 -6.04 11.23 -3.60
N SER A 68 -6.97 11.88 -4.31
CA SER A 68 -6.66 12.80 -5.40
C SER A 68 -5.88 14.05 -4.99
N ARG A 69 -5.85 14.39 -3.69
CA ARG A 69 -5.08 15.51 -3.12
C ARG A 69 -3.63 15.14 -2.79
N ILE A 70 -3.28 13.86 -2.83
CA ILE A 70 -1.93 13.37 -2.58
C ILE A 70 -1.27 13.12 -3.93
N ASN A 71 -0.16 13.82 -4.20
CA ASN A 71 0.65 13.58 -5.37
C ASN A 71 2.13 13.66 -4.98
N HIS A 72 2.73 12.50 -4.70
CA HIS A 72 4.10 12.43 -4.21
C HIS A 72 4.85 11.25 -4.82
N LYS A 73 6.13 11.45 -5.16
CA LYS A 73 6.96 10.42 -5.82
C LYS A 73 7.11 9.14 -4.99
N ASN A 74 7.04 9.26 -3.66
CA ASN A 74 7.14 8.14 -2.72
C ASN A 74 5.78 7.68 -2.16
N PHE A 75 4.69 8.05 -2.83
CA PHE A 75 3.32 7.56 -2.56
C PHE A 75 2.83 6.80 -3.79
N ILE A 76 1.99 5.77 -3.61
CA ILE A 76 1.25 5.14 -4.71
C ILE A 76 0.09 6.06 -5.08
N ASN A 77 0.30 6.89 -6.10
CA ASN A 77 -0.67 7.92 -6.46
C ASN A 77 -1.92 7.33 -7.10
N LEU A 78 -3.06 7.96 -6.83
CA LEU A 78 -4.31 7.70 -7.55
C LEU A 78 -4.20 8.34 -8.95
N LEU A 79 -4.27 7.52 -9.98
CA LEU A 79 -4.20 7.94 -11.38
C LEU A 79 -5.57 8.24 -11.98
N GLY A 80 -6.61 7.55 -11.51
CA GLY A 80 -7.96 7.72 -12.02
C GLY A 80 -8.98 6.85 -11.29
N PHE A 81 -10.23 6.92 -11.74
CA PHE A 81 -11.31 6.07 -11.26
C PHE A 81 -12.26 5.74 -12.42
N CYS A 82 -13.05 4.68 -12.26
CA CYS A 82 -14.12 4.34 -13.19
C CYS A 82 -15.38 4.01 -12.41
N GLU A 83 -16.51 4.51 -12.90
CA GLU A 83 -17.83 4.25 -12.38
C GLU A 83 -18.78 4.04 -13.55
N GLU A 84 -19.46 2.89 -13.55
CA GLU A 84 -20.46 2.52 -14.53
C GLU A 84 -21.66 1.91 -13.79
N GLU A 85 -22.85 2.11 -14.32
CA GLU A 85 -24.07 1.49 -13.80
C GLU A 85 -24.41 0.18 -14.53
N GLU A 86 -24.07 0.08 -15.82
CA GLU A 86 -24.42 -1.08 -16.65
C GLU A 86 -23.29 -1.43 -17.64
N PRO A 87 -22.56 -2.54 -17.42
CA PRO A 87 -22.55 -3.37 -16.21
C PRO A 87 -21.92 -2.61 -15.03
N PHE A 88 -22.48 -2.80 -13.83
CA PHE A 88 -22.08 -2.06 -12.63
C PHE A 88 -20.58 -2.20 -12.33
N MET A 89 -19.92 -1.07 -12.11
CA MET A 89 -18.49 -0.99 -11.84
C MET A 89 -18.17 0.18 -10.92
N ARG A 90 -17.31 -0.06 -9.93
CA ARG A 90 -16.67 0.97 -9.09
C ARG A 90 -15.21 0.59 -8.91
N VAL A 91 -14.33 1.40 -9.49
CA VAL A 91 -12.91 1.09 -9.64
C VAL A 91 -12.06 2.31 -9.33
N MET A 92 -10.95 2.09 -8.63
CA MET A 92 -9.86 3.06 -8.48
C MET A 92 -8.60 2.55 -9.16
N VAL A 93 -7.87 3.44 -9.82
CA VAL A 93 -6.67 3.12 -10.59
C VAL A 93 -5.47 3.82 -9.99
N PHE A 94 -4.45 3.06 -9.65
CA PHE A 94 -3.24 3.51 -8.97
C PHE A 94 -1.99 3.22 -9.78
N GLU A 95 -0.88 3.87 -9.43
CA GLU A 95 0.44 3.47 -9.88
C GLU A 95 0.71 2.00 -9.52
N TYR A 96 1.41 1.28 -10.40
CA TYR A 96 1.92 -0.06 -10.11
C TYR A 96 3.34 0.01 -9.54
N ALA A 97 3.63 -0.84 -8.54
CA ALA A 97 4.96 -1.01 -7.96
C ALA A 97 5.36 -2.49 -8.10
N PRO A 98 6.33 -2.80 -8.97
CA PRO A 98 6.61 -4.18 -9.37
C PRO A 98 7.41 -4.99 -8.35
N ASN A 99 8.20 -4.34 -7.49
CA ASN A 99 9.20 -5.02 -6.66
C ASN A 99 8.65 -5.47 -5.30
N GLY A 100 7.34 -5.72 -5.23
CA GLY A 100 6.66 -6.15 -4.01
C GLY A 100 6.73 -5.13 -2.88
N THR A 101 6.57 -5.63 -1.66
CA THR A 101 6.63 -4.87 -0.42
C THR A 101 8.02 -4.88 0.20
N LEU A 102 8.30 -3.88 1.02
CA LEU A 102 9.49 -3.85 1.85
C LEU A 102 9.53 -5.03 2.83
N TYR A 103 8.36 -5.53 3.28
CA TYR A 103 8.32 -6.70 4.15
C TYR A 103 8.91 -7.92 3.44
N GLU A 104 8.44 -8.24 2.24
CA GLU A 104 8.92 -9.38 1.45
C GLU A 104 10.43 -9.24 1.18
N ASN A 105 10.89 -8.07 0.76
CA ASN A 105 12.31 -7.82 0.49
C ASN A 105 13.23 -7.92 1.73
N LEU A 106 12.68 -7.87 2.95
CA LEU A 106 13.45 -7.97 4.19
C LEU A 106 13.42 -9.37 4.81
N HIS A 107 12.41 -10.18 4.53
CA HIS A 107 12.17 -11.43 5.25
C HIS A 107 12.08 -12.67 4.34
N ASP A 108 11.76 -12.49 3.05
CA ASP A 108 11.58 -13.62 2.14
C ASP A 108 12.90 -13.96 1.43
N GLU A 109 13.29 -15.23 1.48
CA GLU A 109 14.54 -15.73 0.88
C GLU A 109 14.58 -15.63 -0.66
N GLY A 110 13.43 -15.35 -1.30
CA GLY A 110 13.30 -15.19 -2.74
C GLY A 110 13.64 -13.80 -3.28
N PHE A 111 13.94 -12.83 -2.41
CA PHE A 111 14.23 -11.45 -2.80
C PHE A 111 15.70 -11.09 -2.61
N ASP A 112 16.20 -10.24 -3.52
CA ASP A 112 17.54 -9.69 -3.41
C ASP A 112 17.67 -8.81 -2.16
N HIS A 113 18.79 -8.97 -1.45
CA HIS A 113 19.05 -8.17 -0.25
C HIS A 113 19.23 -6.70 -0.60
N ILE A 114 18.47 -5.85 0.10
CA ILE A 114 18.61 -4.40 -0.01
C ILE A 114 19.90 -3.96 0.71
N ASP A 115 20.85 -3.44 -0.08
CA ASP A 115 22.09 -2.87 0.43
C ASP A 115 21.86 -1.59 1.26
N TRP A 116 22.89 -1.13 1.97
CA TRP A 116 22.77 0.05 2.83
C TRP A 116 22.29 1.30 2.09
N ARG A 117 22.77 1.50 0.85
CA ARG A 117 22.37 2.63 0.03
C ARG A 117 20.88 2.59 -0.32
N GLY A 118 20.36 1.42 -0.69
CA GLY A 118 18.95 1.17 -0.94
C GLY A 118 18.11 1.42 0.31
N ARG A 119 18.55 0.93 1.48
CA ARG A 119 17.87 1.19 2.76
C ARG A 119 17.77 2.68 3.07
N MET A 120 18.85 3.45 2.90
CA MET A 120 18.82 4.90 3.12
C MET A 120 17.88 5.61 2.14
N ARG A 121 17.89 5.18 0.87
CA ARG A 121 16.96 5.69 -0.15
C ARG A 121 15.50 5.46 0.26
N ILE A 122 15.18 4.28 0.77
CA ILE A 122 13.83 3.91 1.25
C ILE A 122 13.45 4.79 2.44
N ILE A 123 14.28 4.88 3.48
CA ILE A 123 14.03 5.69 4.68
C ILE A 123 13.78 7.15 4.32
N MET A 124 14.63 7.75 3.48
CA MET A 124 14.45 9.13 3.03
C MET A 124 13.16 9.32 2.23
N GLY A 125 12.85 8.38 1.32
CA GLY A 125 11.63 8.42 0.53
C GLY A 125 10.37 8.39 1.41
N VAL A 126 10.36 7.52 2.42
CA VAL A 126 9.28 7.44 3.41
C VAL A 126 9.16 8.75 4.19
N ALA A 127 10.27 9.28 4.72
CA ALA A 127 10.28 10.51 5.50
C ALA A 127 9.73 11.71 4.71
N TYR A 128 10.17 11.89 3.46
CA TYR A 128 9.67 12.96 2.59
C TYR A 128 8.18 12.81 2.27
N CYS A 129 7.71 11.57 2.06
CA CYS A 129 6.30 11.31 1.81
C CYS A 129 5.43 11.69 3.01
N ILE A 130 5.84 11.28 4.22
CA ILE A 130 5.11 11.60 5.45
C ILE A 130 5.11 13.11 5.70
N GLN A 131 6.25 13.77 5.52
CA GLN A 131 6.34 15.22 5.64
C GLN A 131 5.34 15.91 4.68
N HIS A 132 5.35 15.51 3.41
CA HIS A 132 4.42 16.05 2.41
C HIS A 132 2.95 15.85 2.83
N MET A 133 2.59 14.66 3.33
CA MET A 133 1.23 14.38 3.78
C MET A 133 0.80 15.23 4.99
N HIS A 134 1.73 15.54 5.90
CA HIS A 134 1.48 16.43 7.04
C HIS A 134 1.32 17.90 6.62
N GLU A 135 1.94 18.31 5.50
CA GLU A 135 1.82 19.67 4.94
C GLU A 135 0.53 19.89 4.14
N LEU A 136 -0.24 18.84 3.84
CA LEU A 136 -1.54 18.95 3.18
C LEU A 136 -2.56 19.69 4.05
N ASN A 137 -3.61 20.22 3.40
CA ASN A 137 -4.75 20.82 4.09
C ASN A 137 -6.08 20.16 3.65
N PRO A 138 -6.75 19.39 4.53
CA PRO A 138 -6.31 19.02 5.88
C PRO A 138 -5.10 18.08 5.86
N ALA A 139 -4.29 18.14 6.92
CA ALA A 139 -3.14 17.27 7.09
C ALA A 139 -3.60 15.81 7.15
N LYS A 140 -2.81 14.92 6.55
CA LYS A 140 -3.12 13.48 6.53
C LYS A 140 -2.06 12.72 7.29
N VAL A 141 -2.49 12.01 8.31
CA VAL A 141 -1.63 11.10 9.08
C VAL A 141 -1.80 9.71 8.51
N HIS A 142 -0.71 8.97 8.34
CA HIS A 142 -0.75 7.55 8.06
C HIS A 142 -0.88 6.80 9.39
N PRO A 143 -2.06 6.28 9.76
CA PRO A 143 -2.29 5.76 11.11
C PRO A 143 -1.57 4.44 11.40
N ASP A 144 -1.06 3.75 10.38
CA ASP A 144 -0.45 2.42 10.51
C ASP A 144 0.67 2.20 9.48
N LEU A 145 1.82 2.84 9.66
CA LEU A 145 2.96 2.66 8.75
C LEU A 145 3.80 1.44 9.17
N HIS A 146 3.74 0.38 8.38
CA HIS A 146 4.56 -0.83 8.52
C HIS A 146 5.17 -1.23 7.17
N SER A 147 6.11 -2.18 7.17
CA SER A 147 6.87 -2.57 5.98
C SER A 147 6.00 -3.17 4.86
N SER A 148 4.87 -3.81 5.18
CA SER A 148 3.92 -4.31 4.15
C SER A 148 3.10 -3.19 3.49
N ALA A 149 2.98 -2.02 4.11
CA ALA A 149 2.36 -0.83 3.53
C ALA A 149 3.32 0.02 2.67
N ILE A 150 4.58 -0.44 2.53
CA ILE A 150 5.61 0.22 1.73
C ILE A 150 5.94 -0.71 0.55
N PHE A 151 5.53 -0.32 -0.64
CA PHE A 151 5.92 -0.99 -1.88
C PHE A 151 7.24 -0.45 -2.40
N LEU A 152 7.90 -1.21 -3.26
CA LEU A 152 9.11 -0.80 -3.95
C LEU A 152 8.83 -0.60 -5.44
N SER A 153 9.17 0.59 -5.95
CA SER A 153 9.16 0.86 -7.39
C SER A 153 10.25 0.06 -8.12
N GLU A 154 10.23 0.10 -9.45
CA GLU A 154 11.22 -0.55 -10.32
C GLU A 154 12.67 -0.16 -9.97
N ASP A 155 12.91 1.09 -9.58
CA ASP A 155 14.22 1.61 -9.16
C ASP A 155 14.47 1.50 -7.64
N SER A 156 13.73 0.62 -6.97
CA SER A 156 13.80 0.32 -5.53
C SER A 156 13.58 1.54 -4.64
N ALA A 157 12.79 2.51 -5.08
CA ALA A 157 12.34 3.62 -4.24
C ALA A 157 11.08 3.23 -3.46
N ALA A 158 10.97 3.75 -2.24
CA ALA A 158 9.80 3.53 -1.40
C ALA A 158 8.54 4.17 -2.01
N LYS A 159 7.44 3.43 -1.98
CA LYS A 159 6.11 3.84 -2.41
C LYS A 159 5.10 3.47 -1.32
N ILE A 160 4.72 4.44 -0.50
CA ILE A 160 3.74 4.24 0.56
C ILE A 160 2.35 4.09 -0.06
N ILE A 161 1.62 3.05 0.35
CA ILE A 161 0.18 2.98 0.13
C ILE A 161 -0.52 3.52 1.37
N LEU A 162 -1.56 4.33 1.18
CA LEU A 162 -2.53 4.49 2.27
C LEU A 162 -3.41 3.26 2.20
N GLU A 163 -3.20 2.29 3.10
CA GLU A 163 -4.00 1.08 3.07
C GLU A 163 -5.48 1.45 2.97
N CYS A 164 -6.19 0.77 2.05
CA CYS A 164 -7.63 0.91 1.90
C CYS A 164 -8.41 0.36 3.10
N ILE A 165 -7.78 0.21 4.28
CA ILE A 165 -8.37 -0.23 5.54
C ILE A 165 -9.66 0.55 5.77
N GLN A 166 -10.68 -0.22 6.07
CA GLN A 166 -12.05 0.18 6.27
C GLN A 166 -12.14 1.51 7.04
N SER A 167 -12.59 2.55 6.34
CA SER A 167 -13.01 3.80 6.98
C SER A 167 -14.30 3.63 7.80
N ASP A 168 -14.91 2.44 7.76
CA ASP A 168 -16.02 2.03 8.62
C ASP A 168 -15.47 1.54 9.99
N PRO A 169 -15.72 2.31 11.07
CA PRO A 169 -15.29 1.94 12.43
C PRO A 169 -15.82 0.57 12.88
N MET A 170 -16.91 0.06 12.29
CA MET A 170 -17.57 -1.18 12.68
C MET A 170 -16.88 -2.44 12.17
N ARG A 171 -15.92 -2.31 11.24
CA ARG A 171 -15.18 -3.45 10.67
C ARG A 171 -13.68 -3.35 10.94
N ARG A 172 -13.28 -2.48 11.86
CA ARG A 172 -11.92 -2.45 12.42
C ARG A 172 -11.78 -3.67 13.34
N PRO A 173 -10.76 -4.53 13.14
CA PRO A 173 -10.51 -5.59 14.08
C PRO A 173 -10.29 -4.98 15.47
N SER A 174 -10.94 -5.55 16.46
CA SER A 174 -10.80 -5.16 17.86
C SER A 174 -9.34 -5.31 18.30
N ILE A 175 -8.93 -4.55 19.33
CA ILE A 175 -7.61 -4.74 19.96
C ILE A 175 -7.39 -6.21 20.36
N SER A 176 -8.45 -6.95 20.69
CA SER A 176 -8.39 -8.38 20.99
C SER A 176 -8.01 -9.23 19.77
N GLU A 177 -8.57 -8.94 18.60
CA GLU A 177 -8.27 -9.65 17.35
C GLU A 177 -6.85 -9.32 16.88
N ILE A 178 -6.47 -8.04 16.95
CA ILE A 178 -5.10 -7.58 16.66
C ILE A 178 -4.09 -8.25 17.60
N THR A 179 -4.39 -8.31 18.90
CA THR A 179 -3.51 -8.96 19.90
C THR A 179 -3.41 -10.47 19.67
N THR A 180 -4.48 -11.12 19.20
CA THR A 180 -4.47 -12.56 18.88
C THR A 180 -3.60 -12.83 17.65
N MET A 181 -3.78 -12.06 16.58
CA MET A 181 -2.98 -12.18 15.35
C MET A 181 -1.49 -11.88 15.60
N LEU A 182 -1.19 -10.84 16.39
CA LEU A 182 0.19 -10.50 16.77
C LEU A 182 0.82 -11.57 17.67
N ARG A 183 0.03 -12.21 18.54
CA ARG A 183 0.50 -13.29 19.42
C ARG A 183 0.78 -14.58 18.66
N GLU A 184 0.05 -14.84 17.57
CA GLU A 184 0.30 -15.98 16.68
C GLU A 184 1.51 -15.76 15.75
N THR A 185 1.75 -14.51 15.35
CA THR A 185 2.80 -14.16 14.37
C THR A 185 4.14 -13.84 15.02
N ILE A 186 4.14 -13.30 16.25
CA ILE A 186 5.32 -12.75 16.90
C ILE A 186 5.49 -13.43 18.26
N ALA A 187 6.21 -14.55 18.30
CA ALA A 187 6.67 -15.15 19.55
C ALA A 187 7.83 -14.33 20.16
N ILE A 188 7.58 -13.07 20.54
CA ILE A 188 8.54 -12.20 21.22
C ILE A 188 7.92 -11.76 22.55
N SER A 189 8.64 -11.99 23.65
CA SER A 189 8.16 -11.68 24.99
C SER A 189 8.12 -10.16 25.24
N PRO A 190 7.31 -9.68 26.20
CA PRO A 190 7.12 -8.24 26.47
C PRO A 190 8.43 -7.48 26.76
N ASP A 191 9.45 -8.16 27.30
CA ASP A 191 10.74 -7.56 27.65
C ASP A 191 11.58 -7.20 26.42
N ALA A 192 11.37 -7.86 25.28
CA ALA A 192 12.12 -7.60 24.05
C ALA A 192 11.50 -6.46 23.20
N ALA A 193 10.34 -5.93 23.59
CA ALA A 193 9.59 -4.93 22.83
C ALA A 193 9.75 -3.48 23.35
N THR A 194 10.64 -3.21 24.32
CA THR A 194 10.86 -1.84 24.80
C THR A 194 11.98 -1.12 24.02
N PRO A 195 11.69 -0.06 23.24
CA PRO A 195 12.72 0.68 22.51
C PRO A 195 13.51 1.54 23.50
N ARG A 196 14.81 1.29 23.65
CA ARG A 196 15.70 2.21 24.37
C ARG A 196 16.18 3.28 23.40
N LEU A 197 15.69 4.50 23.60
CA LEU A 197 16.08 5.71 22.86
C LEU A 197 17.57 6.00 23.07
N SER A 198 18.42 5.45 22.19
CA SER A 198 19.84 5.80 22.12
C SER A 198 20.36 5.59 20.70
N PRO A 199 20.94 6.62 20.06
CA PRO A 199 21.64 6.50 18.78
C PRO A 199 22.80 5.50 18.79
N LEU A 200 23.29 5.09 19.98
CA LEU A 200 24.37 4.11 20.14
C LEU A 200 23.97 2.69 19.70
N TRP A 201 22.68 2.34 19.79
CA TRP A 201 22.18 1.01 19.42
C TRP A 201 22.36 0.71 17.93
N TRP A 202 22.30 1.75 17.08
CA TRP A 202 22.56 1.62 15.65
C TRP A 202 24.05 1.43 15.33
N ALA A 203 24.97 1.94 16.17
CA ALA A 203 26.41 1.78 15.97
C ALA A 203 26.94 0.40 16.42
N GLU A 204 26.30 -0.24 17.40
CA GLU A 204 26.71 -1.57 17.89
C GLU A 204 26.36 -2.71 16.92
N LEU A 205 25.36 -2.53 16.06
CA LEU A 205 25.02 -3.49 14.99
C LEU A 205 26.09 -3.60 13.89
N GLU A 206 26.99 -2.62 13.77
CA GLU A 206 28.05 -2.59 12.74
C GLU A 206 29.39 -3.18 13.23
N VAL A 207 29.52 -3.49 14.54
CA VAL A 207 30.76 -4.04 15.13
C VAL A 207 30.74 -5.57 15.27
N LEU A 208 29.59 -6.22 15.10
CA LEU A 208 29.46 -7.68 15.20
C LEU A 208 29.21 -8.34 13.84
N SER A 209 30.01 -8.02 12.83
CA SER A 209 30.31 -8.97 11.76
C SER A 209 31.53 -9.79 12.18
N PRO A 210 31.43 -11.11 12.47
CA PRO A 210 32.62 -11.91 12.62
C PRO A 210 33.26 -12.09 11.25
N VAL A 211 34.40 -11.42 11.05
CA VAL A 211 35.42 -11.85 10.10
C VAL A 211 35.86 -13.25 10.54
N GLU A 212 35.63 -14.26 9.70
CA GLU A 212 36.28 -15.56 9.86
C GLU A 212 37.81 -15.36 9.84
N ALA A 213 38.50 -15.90 10.86
CA ALA A 213 39.83 -16.51 10.67
C ALA A 213 40.32 -17.25 11.93
N ARG A 214 40.45 -18.57 11.74
CA ARG A 214 41.27 -19.59 12.42
C ARG A 214 40.60 -20.48 13.45
#